data_AF-A0A4P9WNV7-F1
#
_entry.id   AF-A0A4P9WNV7-F1
#
_cell.length_a   1.000
_cell.length_b   1.000
_cell.length_c   1.000
_cell.angle_alpha   90.00
_cell.angle_beta   90.00
_cell.angle_gamma   90.00
#
_symmetry.space_group_name_H-M   'P 1'
#
loop_
_entity.id
_entity.type
_entity.pdbx_description
1 polymer ?
#
loop_
_entity_poly.entity_id
_entity_poly.type
_entity_poly.pdbx_seq_one_letter_code
_entity_poly.pdbx_strand_id
1 'polypeptide(L)'
;FGDDVGAASSGRFDSWALNTQRPRLLIALIILLDQFRRNMHRDTPEMYSQDAHCRTLVKRAIRSGVPKQLQPNEGVFLCLVLTHSEDLGDQMLCMELWREFTAQLRLDDPLNVFDEVFKRHVAVIQRFGRFPHRNEIMNRQSTREELEFLEDTTFRFDMPLKRDEATGQVRSRPRGRGSGQGLDIRSFVAG
;
A
#
# COMPACT_ATOMS: atom_id res chain seq x y z
N PHE A 1 -7.17 18.66 4.58
CA PHE A 1 -6.81 17.61 3.62
C PHE A 1 -7.91 17.26 2.62
N GLY A 2 -9.22 17.38 2.90
CA GLY A 2 -10.25 17.09 1.88
C GLY A 2 -10.07 17.89 0.57
N ASP A 3 -9.91 19.22 0.69
CA ASP A 3 -9.63 20.10 -0.46
C ASP A 3 -8.30 19.78 -1.13
N ASP A 4 -7.27 19.41 -0.35
CA ASP A 4 -5.95 19.02 -0.86
C ASP A 4 -6.00 17.69 -1.63
N VAL A 5 -6.81 16.73 -1.19
CA VAL A 5 -7.04 15.47 -1.88
C VAL A 5 -7.76 15.71 -3.20
N GLY A 6 -8.76 16.61 -3.23
CA GLY A 6 -9.39 17.04 -4.48
C GLY A 6 -8.42 17.78 -5.42
N ALA A 7 -7.56 18.64 -4.87
CA ALA A 7 -6.50 19.33 -5.61
C ALA A 7 -5.50 18.36 -6.24
N ALA A 8 -5.01 17.41 -5.45
CA ALA A 8 -4.10 16.37 -5.90
C ALA A 8 -4.75 15.50 -6.98
N SER A 9 -6.00 15.07 -6.76
CA SER A 9 -6.74 14.20 -7.69
C SER A 9 -7.03 14.86 -9.04
N SER A 10 -7.02 16.19 -9.10
CA SER A 10 -7.15 16.98 -10.34
C SER A 10 -5.80 17.32 -10.99
N GLY A 11 -4.69 16.76 -10.48
CA GLY A 11 -3.35 16.94 -11.02
C GLY A 11 -2.66 18.26 -10.63
N ARG A 12 -3.27 19.09 -9.77
CA ARG A 12 -2.69 20.40 -9.39
C ARG A 12 -1.34 20.29 -8.67
N PHE A 13 -1.04 19.12 -8.11
CA PHE A 13 0.22 18.85 -7.42
C PHE A 13 1.17 17.93 -8.20
N ASP A 14 0.89 17.57 -9.46
CA ASP A 14 1.73 16.63 -10.22
C ASP A 14 3.20 17.09 -10.37
N SER A 15 3.44 18.40 -10.37
CA SER A 15 4.78 18.99 -10.38
C SER A 15 5.62 18.59 -9.16
N TRP A 16 5.00 18.21 -8.04
CA TRP A 16 5.67 17.73 -6.83
C TRP A 16 6.43 16.43 -7.10
N ALA A 17 5.85 15.54 -7.90
CA ALA A 17 6.49 14.29 -8.30
C ALA A 17 7.69 14.49 -9.24
N LEU A 18 7.81 15.68 -9.86
CA LEU A 18 8.89 16.02 -10.78
C LEU A 18 10.12 16.58 -10.05
N ASN A 19 9.97 16.98 -8.79
CA ASN A 19 11.03 17.62 -8.03
C ASN A 19 11.94 16.60 -7.35
N THR A 20 12.98 16.16 -8.06
CA THR A 20 13.96 15.18 -7.55
C THR A 20 14.86 15.73 -6.44
N GLN A 21 14.90 17.05 -6.23
CA GLN A 21 15.64 17.70 -5.13
C GLN A 21 14.83 17.71 -3.83
N ARG A 22 13.51 17.47 -3.90
CA ARG A 22 12.60 17.44 -2.75
C ARG A 22 11.73 16.18 -2.81
N PRO A 23 12.32 14.99 -2.63
CA PRO A 23 11.63 13.72 -2.82
C PRO A 23 10.43 13.52 -1.86
N ARG A 24 10.43 14.19 -0.71
CA ARG A 24 9.29 14.21 0.23
C ARG A 24 8.01 14.83 -0.34
N LEU A 25 8.11 15.69 -1.37
CA LEU A 25 6.95 16.22 -2.08
C LEU A 25 6.20 15.11 -2.85
N LEU A 26 6.93 14.17 -3.45
CA LEU A 26 6.33 12.97 -4.04
C LEU A 26 5.63 12.14 -2.96
N ILE A 27 6.27 11.94 -1.80
CA ILE A 27 5.67 11.15 -0.71
C ILE A 27 4.39 11.80 -0.20
N ALA A 28 4.38 13.13 -0.01
CA ALA A 28 3.18 13.87 0.36
C ALA A 28 2.06 13.68 -0.68
N LEU A 29 2.39 13.76 -1.97
CA LEU A 29 1.42 13.53 -3.05
C LEU A 29 0.86 12.10 -3.04
N ILE A 30 1.71 11.09 -2.85
CA ILE A 30 1.29 9.69 -2.76
C ILE A 30 0.36 9.46 -1.56
N ILE A 31 0.69 10.03 -0.39
CA ILE A 31 -0.16 9.93 0.80
C ILE A 31 -1.55 10.52 0.52
N LEU A 32 -1.64 11.65 -0.17
CA LEU A 32 -2.93 12.26 -0.55
C LEU A 32 -3.73 11.39 -1.52
N LEU A 33 -3.07 10.81 -2.53
CA LEU A 33 -3.74 10.10 -3.63
C LEU A 33 -4.06 8.63 -3.31
N ASP A 34 -3.25 7.98 -2.48
CA ASP A 34 -3.42 6.57 -2.10
C ASP A 34 -3.97 6.42 -0.68
N GLN A 35 -3.25 6.87 0.34
CA GLN A 35 -3.61 6.60 1.74
C GLN A 35 -4.87 7.36 2.20
N PHE A 36 -4.95 8.67 1.94
CA PHE A 36 -6.13 9.45 2.32
C PHE A 36 -7.37 8.97 1.58
N ARG A 37 -7.26 8.63 0.30
CA ARG A 37 -8.41 8.18 -0.48
C ARG A 37 -8.95 6.83 -0.03
N ARG A 38 -8.08 5.90 0.35
CA ARG A 38 -8.48 4.62 0.98
C ARG A 38 -9.25 4.82 2.29
N ASN A 39 -9.02 5.91 3.01
CA ASN A 39 -9.76 6.25 4.20
C ASN A 39 -11.05 7.04 3.91
N MET A 40 -11.02 7.99 2.97
CA MET A 40 -12.16 8.87 2.64
C MET A 40 -13.23 8.18 1.80
N HIS A 41 -12.83 7.26 0.93
CA HIS A 41 -13.70 6.57 -0.03
C HIS A 41 -13.76 5.06 0.26
N ARG A 42 -13.66 4.69 1.54
CA ARG A 42 -13.64 3.30 1.97
C ARG A 42 -14.85 2.55 1.43
N ASP A 43 -14.62 1.34 0.93
CA ASP A 43 -15.63 0.43 0.37
C ASP A 43 -16.38 1.00 -0.85
N THR A 44 -15.80 1.98 -1.55
CA THR A 44 -16.34 2.51 -2.82
C THR A 44 -15.33 2.41 -3.97
N PRO A 45 -15.78 2.42 -5.25
CA PRO A 45 -14.88 2.43 -6.41
C PRO A 45 -13.89 3.60 -6.40
N GLU A 46 -14.29 4.75 -5.84
CA GLU A 46 -13.47 5.95 -5.73
C GLU A 46 -12.20 5.71 -4.91
N MET A 47 -12.15 4.70 -4.03
CA MET A 47 -10.93 4.28 -3.34
C MET A 47 -9.77 4.02 -4.31
N TYR A 48 -10.05 3.42 -5.47
CA TYR A 48 -9.04 2.92 -6.40
C TYR A 48 -8.78 3.83 -7.61
N SER A 49 -9.61 4.86 -7.81
CA SER A 49 -9.58 5.68 -9.04
C SER A 49 -8.28 6.45 -9.33
N GLN A 50 -7.36 6.58 -8.37
CA GLN A 50 -6.05 7.22 -8.55
C GLN A 50 -4.89 6.21 -8.51
N ASP A 51 -5.15 4.91 -8.34
CA ASP A 51 -4.09 3.89 -8.22
C ASP A 51 -3.19 3.90 -9.46
N ALA A 52 -3.76 4.02 -10.66
CA ALA A 52 -3.00 4.07 -11.91
C ALA A 52 -2.09 5.32 -12.02
N HIS A 53 -2.59 6.48 -11.55
CA HIS A 53 -1.82 7.72 -11.52
C HIS A 53 -0.65 7.59 -10.54
N CYS A 54 -0.92 7.18 -9.30
CA CYS A 54 0.10 6.90 -8.29
C CYS A 54 1.19 5.97 -8.79
N ARG A 55 0.82 4.84 -9.42
CA ARG A 55 1.79 3.88 -9.98
C ARG A 55 2.68 4.52 -11.03
N THR A 56 2.13 5.39 -11.88
CA THR A 56 2.90 6.10 -12.91
C THR A 56 3.94 7.02 -12.28
N LEU A 57 3.54 7.79 -11.26
CA LEU A 57 4.44 8.68 -10.51
C LEU A 57 5.56 7.90 -9.80
N VAL A 58 5.22 6.80 -9.12
CA VAL A 58 6.19 5.95 -8.41
C VAL A 58 7.19 5.30 -9.36
N LYS A 59 6.72 4.70 -10.46
CA LYS A 59 7.62 4.10 -11.47
C LYS A 59 8.57 5.13 -12.08
N ARG A 60 8.09 6.36 -12.31
CA ARG A 60 8.95 7.46 -12.76
C ARG A 60 10.01 7.83 -11.71
N ALA A 61 9.61 7.93 -10.45
CA ALA A 61 10.50 8.26 -9.35
C ALA A 61 11.62 7.21 -9.20
N ILE A 62 11.26 5.92 -9.26
CA ILE A 62 12.21 4.79 -9.25
C ILE A 62 13.23 4.93 -10.39
N ARG A 63 12.76 5.14 -11.63
CA ARG A 63 13.67 5.37 -12.78
C ARG A 63 14.58 6.58 -12.62
N SER A 64 14.14 7.59 -11.87
CA SER A 64 14.89 8.82 -11.61
C SER A 64 15.82 8.72 -10.39
N GLY A 65 15.92 7.55 -9.76
CA GLY A 65 16.78 7.33 -8.58
C GLY A 65 16.29 8.00 -7.30
N VAL A 66 15.05 8.48 -7.26
CA VAL A 66 14.44 9.12 -6.07
C VAL A 66 14.50 8.23 -4.83
N PRO A 67 14.23 6.91 -4.90
CA PRO A 67 14.28 6.06 -3.71
C PRO A 67 15.58 6.11 -2.90
N LYS A 68 16.72 6.35 -3.57
CA LYS A 68 18.04 6.44 -2.93
C LYS A 68 18.18 7.63 -1.97
N GLN A 69 17.25 8.58 -2.02
CA GLN A 69 17.23 9.77 -1.17
C GLN A 69 16.21 9.66 -0.02
N LEU A 70 15.46 8.56 0.05
CA LEU A 70 14.40 8.34 1.02
C LEU A 70 14.88 7.46 2.16
N GLN A 71 14.36 7.73 3.35
CA GLN A 71 14.47 6.82 4.49
C GLN A 71 13.47 5.67 4.36
N PRO A 72 13.69 4.51 5.00
CA PRO A 72 12.78 3.37 4.91
C PRO A 72 11.31 3.67 5.26
N ASN A 73 11.06 4.50 6.27
CA ASN A 73 9.72 4.95 6.66
C ASN A 73 9.03 5.83 5.61
N GLU A 74 9.80 6.47 4.72
CA GLU A 74 9.28 7.23 3.58
C GLU A 74 9.11 6.31 2.36
N GLY A 75 10.09 5.43 2.13
CA GLY A 75 10.14 4.47 1.04
C GLY A 75 9.01 3.45 1.05
N VAL A 76 8.49 3.10 2.22
CA VAL A 76 7.35 2.19 2.37
C VAL A 76 6.12 2.67 1.59
N PHE A 77 5.90 3.98 1.45
CA PHE A 77 4.77 4.52 0.68
C PHE A 77 4.89 4.27 -0.82
N LEU A 78 6.11 4.24 -1.36
CA LEU A 78 6.34 3.83 -2.75
C LEU A 78 5.99 2.36 -2.94
N CYS A 79 6.39 1.51 -1.98
CA CYS A 79 6.11 0.08 -1.98
C CYS A 79 4.59 -0.19 -1.87
N LEU A 80 3.88 0.54 -1.00
CA LEU A 80 2.43 0.44 -0.88
C LEU A 80 1.70 0.74 -2.19
N VAL A 81 2.11 1.77 -2.93
CA VAL A 81 1.52 2.05 -4.25
C VAL A 81 1.71 0.89 -5.23
N LEU A 82 2.89 0.28 -5.25
CA LEU A 82 3.18 -0.87 -6.11
C LEU A 82 2.37 -2.11 -5.69
N THR A 83 2.30 -2.40 -4.38
CA THR A 83 1.58 -3.57 -3.87
C THR A 83 0.07 -3.50 -4.09
N HIS A 84 -0.49 -2.30 -4.28
CA HIS A 84 -1.90 -2.15 -4.63
C HIS A 84 -2.24 -2.48 -6.09
N SER A 85 -1.24 -2.72 -6.95
CA SER A 85 -1.42 -3.08 -8.35
C SER A 85 -1.85 -4.53 -8.54
N GLU A 86 -2.75 -4.79 -9.48
CA GLU A 86 -3.09 -6.15 -9.93
C GLU A 86 -2.17 -6.58 -11.11
N ASP A 87 -0.88 -6.27 -11.01
CA ASP A 87 0.16 -6.62 -11.99
C ASP A 87 1.33 -7.31 -11.28
N LEU A 88 1.73 -8.49 -11.76
CA LEU A 88 2.79 -9.25 -11.11
C LEU A 88 4.16 -8.55 -11.21
N GLY A 89 4.42 -7.81 -12.30
CA GLY A 89 5.64 -7.03 -12.44
C GLY A 89 5.75 -5.94 -11.36
N ASP A 90 4.65 -5.27 -11.05
CA ASP A 90 4.58 -4.29 -9.96
C ASP A 90 4.80 -4.91 -8.59
N GLN A 91 4.25 -6.11 -8.35
CA GLN A 91 4.49 -6.84 -7.10
C GLN A 91 5.97 -7.21 -6.94
N MET A 92 6.63 -7.67 -8.01
CA MET A 92 8.05 -8.00 -7.97
C MET A 92 8.92 -6.75 -7.77
N LEU A 93 8.58 -5.64 -8.44
CA LEU A 93 9.26 -4.36 -8.25
C LEU A 93 9.10 -3.84 -6.82
N CYS A 94 7.93 -4.05 -6.20
CA CYS A 94 7.71 -3.75 -4.78
C CYS A 94 8.67 -4.52 -3.88
N MET A 95 8.83 -5.83 -4.12
CA MET A 95 9.72 -6.67 -3.32
C MET A 95 11.20 -6.30 -3.49
N GLU A 96 11.61 -5.97 -4.72
CA GLU A 96 12.97 -5.50 -5.00
C GLU A 96 13.26 -4.19 -4.26
N LEU A 97 12.38 -3.19 -4.42
CA LEU A 97 12.51 -1.90 -3.77
C LEU A 97 12.49 -2.03 -2.24
N TRP A 98 11.60 -2.87 -1.71
CA TRP A 98 11.50 -3.08 -0.26
C TRP A 98 12.78 -3.70 0.31
N ARG A 99 13.42 -4.62 -0.42
CA ARG A 99 14.72 -5.20 -0.01
C ARG A 99 15.80 -4.15 0.14
N GLU A 100 15.82 -3.12 -0.70
CA GLU A 100 16.78 -2.01 -0.59
C GLU A 100 16.55 -1.18 0.69
N PHE A 101 15.30 -0.98 1.08
CA PHE A 101 14.97 -0.28 2.32
C PHE A 101 15.23 -1.13 3.57
N THR A 102 14.87 -2.41 3.56
CA THR A 102 15.07 -3.29 4.73
C THR A 102 16.53 -3.59 5.02
N ALA A 103 17.43 -3.51 4.03
CA ALA A 103 18.87 -3.60 4.25
C ALA A 103 19.42 -2.53 5.22
N GLN A 104 18.68 -1.44 5.44
CA GLN A 104 19.02 -0.35 6.35
C GLN A 104 18.36 -0.51 7.73
N LEU A 105 17.43 -1.46 7.88
CA LEU A 105 16.65 -1.63 9.10
C LEU A 105 17.34 -2.56 10.09
N ARG A 106 17.06 -2.34 11.38
CA ARG A 106 17.39 -3.30 12.44
C ARG A 106 16.40 -4.46 12.39
N LEU A 107 16.79 -5.62 12.92
CA LEU A 107 15.92 -6.80 12.98
C LEU A 107 14.63 -6.57 13.80
N ASP A 108 14.68 -5.69 14.80
CA ASP A 108 13.57 -5.34 15.67
C ASP A 108 12.75 -4.15 15.18
N ASP A 109 13.09 -3.58 14.01
CA ASP A 109 12.40 -2.41 13.47
C ASP A 109 10.93 -2.73 13.15
N PRO A 110 9.96 -1.89 13.58
CA PRO A 110 8.54 -2.13 13.34
C PRO A 110 8.18 -2.17 11.85
N LEU A 111 8.95 -1.53 10.97
CA LEU A 111 8.71 -1.56 9.53
C LEU A 111 8.88 -2.96 8.93
N ASN A 112 9.62 -3.87 9.58
CA ASN A 112 9.78 -5.24 9.09
C ASN A 112 8.44 -5.99 8.92
N VAL A 113 7.36 -5.54 9.56
CA VAL A 113 6.01 -6.07 9.35
C VAL A 113 5.55 -6.02 7.88
N PHE A 114 6.03 -5.02 7.12
CA PHE A 114 5.64 -4.83 5.72
C PHE A 114 6.22 -5.89 4.78
N ASP A 115 7.30 -6.58 5.16
CA ASP A 115 7.86 -7.66 4.34
C ASP A 115 6.84 -8.79 4.13
N GLU A 116 6.19 -9.21 5.21
CA GLU A 116 5.12 -10.22 5.14
C GLU A 116 3.85 -9.68 4.46
N VAL A 117 3.57 -8.38 4.56
CA VAL A 117 2.48 -7.74 3.81
C VAL A 117 2.72 -7.90 2.31
N PHE A 118 3.89 -7.49 1.83
CA PHE A 118 4.19 -7.49 0.40
C PHE A 118 4.29 -8.91 -0.18
N LYS A 119 4.91 -9.85 0.55
CA LYS A 119 4.93 -11.28 0.16
C LYS A 119 3.54 -11.86 -0.01
N ARG A 120 2.60 -11.54 0.88
CA ARG A 120 1.20 -11.99 0.73
C ARG A 120 0.59 -11.43 -0.55
N HIS A 121 0.79 -10.14 -0.85
CA HIS A 121 0.22 -9.53 -2.07
C HIS A 121 0.77 -10.20 -3.33
N VAL A 122 2.08 -10.46 -3.37
CA VAL A 122 2.70 -11.26 -4.45
C VAL A 122 2.00 -12.61 -4.58
N ALA A 123 1.81 -13.35 -3.49
CA ALA A 123 1.19 -14.68 -3.52
C ALA A 123 -0.24 -14.65 -4.07
N VAL A 124 -1.04 -13.64 -3.71
CA VAL A 124 -2.40 -13.49 -4.25
C VAL A 124 -2.41 -13.13 -5.72
N ILE A 125 -1.58 -12.17 -6.15
CA ILE A 125 -1.50 -11.80 -7.55
C ILE A 125 -0.92 -12.94 -8.39
N GLN A 126 0.02 -13.71 -7.86
CA GLN A 126 0.56 -14.89 -8.54
C GLN A 126 -0.48 -16.00 -8.68
N ARG A 127 -1.36 -16.18 -7.68
CA ARG A 127 -2.41 -17.21 -7.68
C ARG A 127 -3.62 -16.84 -8.55
N PHE A 128 -4.10 -15.59 -8.46
CA PHE A 128 -5.37 -15.17 -9.04
C PHE A 128 -5.22 -14.14 -10.16
N GLY A 129 -4.03 -13.55 -10.34
CA GLY A 129 -3.80 -12.44 -11.29
C GLY A 129 -4.43 -11.11 -10.87
N ARG A 130 -5.21 -11.09 -9.79
CA ARG A 130 -5.97 -9.95 -9.28
C ARG A 130 -6.27 -10.11 -7.79
N PHE A 131 -6.89 -9.10 -7.19
CA PHE A 131 -7.35 -9.16 -5.80
C PHE A 131 -8.83 -9.55 -5.75
N PRO A 132 -9.18 -10.77 -5.28
CA PRO A 132 -10.57 -11.23 -5.25
C PRO A 132 -11.51 -10.35 -4.43
N HIS A 133 -11.02 -9.72 -3.36
CA HIS A 133 -11.82 -8.83 -2.52
C HIS A 133 -12.32 -7.58 -3.26
N ARG A 134 -11.69 -7.21 -4.38
CA ARG A 134 -12.12 -6.09 -5.22
C ARG A 134 -13.20 -6.48 -6.22
N ASN A 135 -13.51 -7.78 -6.37
CA ASN A 135 -14.40 -8.25 -7.43
C ASN A 135 -15.77 -7.58 -7.37
N GLU A 136 -16.38 -7.50 -6.20
CA GLU A 136 -17.69 -6.84 -6.03
C GLU A 136 -17.63 -5.35 -6.41
N ILE A 137 -16.68 -4.59 -5.85
CA ILE A 137 -16.53 -3.15 -6.11
C ILE A 137 -16.19 -2.88 -7.60
N MET A 138 -15.47 -3.80 -8.25
CA MET A 138 -15.08 -3.71 -9.66
C MET A 138 -16.08 -4.36 -10.63
N ASN A 139 -17.26 -4.81 -10.14
CA ASN A 139 -18.27 -5.51 -10.93
C ASN A 139 -17.73 -6.74 -11.70
N ARG A 140 -16.87 -7.54 -11.05
CA ARG A 140 -16.29 -8.77 -11.58
C ARG A 140 -16.96 -9.98 -10.95
N GLN A 141 -17.21 -11.02 -11.73
CA GLN A 141 -17.64 -12.30 -11.20
C GLN A 141 -16.46 -13.02 -10.54
N SER A 142 -16.67 -13.48 -9.30
CA SER A 142 -15.71 -14.30 -8.57
C SER A 142 -15.77 -15.76 -9.05
N THR A 143 -14.61 -16.41 -9.14
CA THR A 143 -14.53 -17.87 -9.33
C THR A 143 -14.82 -18.60 -8.02
N ARG A 144 -15.06 -19.91 -8.09
CA ARG A 144 -15.23 -20.74 -6.89
C ARG A 144 -14.00 -20.70 -5.99
N GLU A 145 -12.81 -20.80 -6.57
CA GLU A 145 -11.53 -20.74 -5.85
C GLU A 145 -11.31 -19.37 -5.18
N GLU A 146 -11.75 -18.29 -5.83
CA GLU A 146 -11.72 -16.94 -5.26
C GLU A 146 -12.69 -16.79 -4.09
N LEU A 147 -13.88 -17.38 -4.16
CA LEU A 147 -14.85 -17.38 -3.05
C LEU A 147 -14.34 -18.19 -1.86
N GLU A 148 -13.83 -19.40 -2.09
CA GLU A 148 -13.20 -20.24 -1.05
C GLU A 148 -12.03 -19.50 -0.37
N PHE A 149 -11.24 -18.75 -1.16
CA PHE A 149 -10.16 -17.92 -0.64
C PHE A 149 -10.66 -16.74 0.22
N LEU A 150 -11.78 -16.10 -0.15
CA LEU A 150 -12.36 -15.00 0.62
C LEU A 150 -12.97 -15.45 1.96
N GLU A 151 -13.38 -16.71 2.05
CA GLU A 151 -13.87 -17.32 3.30
C GLU A 151 -12.71 -17.66 4.27
N ASP A 152 -11.49 -17.81 3.76
CA ASP A 152 -10.30 -18.09 4.58
C ASP A 152 -9.90 -16.88 5.45
N THR A 153 -10.17 -17.00 6.74
CA THR A 153 -9.84 -15.96 7.74
C THR A 153 -8.35 -15.82 8.05
N THR A 154 -7.51 -16.76 7.61
CA THR A 154 -6.05 -16.72 7.82
C THR A 154 -5.35 -15.79 6.84
N PHE A 155 -6.01 -15.44 5.73
CA PHE A 155 -5.43 -14.72 4.60
C PHE A 155 -6.15 -13.39 4.33
N ARG A 156 -6.32 -12.58 5.39
CA ARG A 156 -7.02 -11.29 5.30
C ARG A 156 -6.07 -10.13 5.03
N PHE A 157 -6.20 -9.55 3.84
CA PHE A 157 -5.45 -8.40 3.33
C PHE A 157 -5.90 -7.04 3.87
N ASP A 158 -7.15 -6.96 4.30
CA ASP A 158 -7.87 -5.71 4.60
C ASP A 158 -7.88 -5.35 6.09
N MET A 159 -7.29 -6.19 6.94
CA MET A 159 -7.30 -6.02 8.40
C MET A 159 -5.94 -5.55 8.92
N PRO A 160 -5.91 -4.66 9.93
CA PRO A 160 -4.66 -4.28 10.59
C PRO A 160 -3.93 -5.52 11.09
N LEU A 161 -2.68 -5.66 10.66
CA LEU A 161 -1.81 -6.71 11.14
C LEU A 161 -1.33 -6.37 12.54
N LYS A 162 -1.41 -7.32 13.47
CA LYS A 162 -0.72 -7.24 14.74
C LYS A 162 0.49 -8.17 14.71
N ARG A 163 1.64 -7.62 15.10
CA ARG A 163 2.81 -8.41 15.48
C ARG A 163 2.53 -8.98 16.87
N ASP A 164 2.59 -10.30 16.97
CA ASP A 164 2.56 -10.99 18.25
C ASP A 164 3.91 -10.76 18.95
N GLU A 165 3.89 -10.12 20.11
CA GLU A 165 5.10 -9.75 20.85
C GLU A 165 5.87 -10.96 21.40
N ALA A 166 5.19 -12.10 21.60
CA ALA A 166 5.78 -13.31 22.16
C ALA A 166 6.42 -14.22 21.09
N THR A 167 5.83 -14.27 19.89
CA THR A 167 6.26 -15.19 18.82
C THR A 167 6.90 -14.48 17.63
N GLY A 168 6.79 -13.16 17.54
CA GLY A 168 7.21 -12.36 16.39
C GLY A 168 6.35 -12.56 15.14
N GLN A 169 5.32 -13.41 15.18
CA GLN A 169 4.46 -13.70 14.04
C GLN A 169 3.46 -12.57 13.78
N VAL A 170 3.19 -12.32 12.50
CA VAL A 170 2.27 -11.27 12.05
C VAL A 170 0.91 -11.88 11.68
N ARG A 171 -0.14 -11.54 12.42
CA ARG A 171 -1.50 -12.09 12.25
C ARG A 171 -2.53 -11.00 11.98
N SER A 172 -3.55 -11.33 11.20
CA SER A 172 -4.71 -10.46 10.93
C SER A 172 -5.71 -10.52 12.09
N ARG A 173 -6.18 -9.35 12.58
CA ARG A 173 -7.16 -9.27 13.68
C ARG A 173 -8.60 -9.39 13.16
N PRO A 174 -9.45 -10.33 13.63
CA PRO A 174 -10.85 -10.41 13.19
C PRO A 174 -11.63 -9.13 13.49
N ARG A 175 -12.58 -8.74 12.61
CA ARG A 175 -13.47 -7.59 12.85
C ARG A 175 -14.30 -7.83 14.10
N GLY A 176 -13.96 -7.16 15.19
CA GLY A 176 -14.92 -6.88 16.26
C GLY A 176 -15.94 -5.87 15.75
N ARG A 177 -17.23 -6.06 16.06
CA ARG A 177 -18.21 -4.97 15.91
C ARG A 177 -17.81 -3.87 16.90
N GLY A 178 -17.05 -2.88 16.44
CA GLY A 178 -16.60 -1.76 17.27
C GLY A 178 -15.39 -1.05 16.71
N SER A 179 -15.60 0.22 16.37
CA SER A 179 -14.64 1.28 16.05
C SER A 179 -13.53 0.97 15.04
N GLY A 180 -13.63 1.64 13.89
CA GLY A 180 -12.57 1.72 12.90
C GLY A 180 -11.26 2.21 13.50
N GLN A 181 -10.25 1.35 13.48
CA GLN A 181 -8.86 1.75 13.51
C GLN A 181 -8.22 1.09 12.29
N GLY A 182 -8.28 1.80 11.16
CA GLY A 182 -7.28 1.63 10.12
C GLY A 182 -5.91 2.00 10.69
N LEU A 183 -4.84 1.55 10.03
CA LEU A 183 -3.47 1.95 10.32
C LEU A 183 -3.41 3.47 10.57
N ASP A 184 -3.11 3.87 11.81
CA ASP A 184 -2.98 5.28 12.17
C ASP A 184 -1.64 5.79 11.65
N ILE A 185 -1.67 6.42 10.47
CA ILE A 185 -0.50 7.01 9.81
C ILE A 185 0.18 8.06 10.71
N ARG A 186 -0.52 8.61 11.73
CA ARG A 186 0.07 9.56 12.69
C ARG A 186 1.20 8.95 13.51
N SER A 187 1.25 7.63 13.68
CA SER A 187 2.35 6.98 14.42
C SER A 187 3.66 6.90 13.64
N PHE A 188 3.62 7.01 12.31
CA PHE A 188 4.81 6.93 11.45
C PHE A 188 5.46 8.29 11.14
N VAL A 189 4.77 9.39 11.44
CA VAL A 189 5.24 10.77 11.18
C VAL A 189 5.75 11.46 12.46
N ALA A 190 5.57 10.83 13.62
CA ALA A 190 6.09 11.31 14.90
C ALA A 190 7.32 10.47 15.30
N GLY A 191 8.47 10.77 14.67
CA GLY A 191 9.78 10.21 14.98
C GLY A 191 10.88 11.06 14.39
#